data_AF-A0A833H9F5-F1
#
_entry.id   AF-A0A833H9F5-F1
#
_cell.length_a   1.000
_cell.length_b   1.000
_cell.length_c   1.000
_cell.angle_alpha   90.00
_cell.angle_beta   90.00
_cell.angle_gamma   90.00
#
_symmetry.space_group_name_H-M   'P 1'
#
loop_
_entity.id
_entity.type
_entity.pdbx_description
1 polymer ?
#
loop_
_entity_poly.entity_id
_entity_poly.type
_entity_poly.pdbx_seq_one_letter_code
_entity_poly.pdbx_strand_id
1 'polypeptide(L)'
;MTILKSFAVGSAIAFLFASTAIAQEEHVGPITDYVNANVVPWLSDPVVVGAVLAQNAKNAALAQADIDALDKQWRAEIDAASKPLIDATMGNDLSKFLAQKREASAGLITEAFVMDAKGLNVGQSDVTSDYWQGDEAKWQKSFGAGPGAIFVDEVEKDESTQSLQSQVSIAISDPATNQVIGAITLGIDVDGL
;
A
#
# COMPACT_ATOMS: atom_id res chain seq x y z
N MET A 1 23.54 76.08 9.53
CA MET A 1 24.78 75.31 9.78
C MET A 1 24.83 75.14 11.29
N THR A 2 24.39 74.02 11.88
CA THR A 2 24.90 72.66 11.72
C THR A 2 23.82 71.67 12.18
N ILE A 3 23.69 70.58 11.42
CA ILE A 3 22.74 69.48 11.59
C ILE A 3 23.28 68.53 12.66
N LEU A 4 22.47 68.15 13.66
CA LEU A 4 22.79 67.03 14.56
C LEU A 4 21.82 65.87 14.32
N LYS A 5 22.42 64.71 14.03
CA LYS A 5 21.84 63.52 13.43
C LYS A 5 21.11 62.67 14.47
N SER A 6 19.89 62.25 14.16
CA SER A 6 19.18 61.17 14.85
C SER A 6 19.85 59.83 14.51
N PHE A 7 20.23 59.05 15.52
CA PHE A 7 20.54 57.63 15.37
C PHE A 7 19.37 56.82 15.91
N ALA A 8 18.57 56.24 15.02
CA ALA A 8 17.64 55.18 15.35
C ALA A 8 18.36 53.84 15.13
N VAL A 9 18.56 53.08 16.20
CA VAL A 9 19.06 51.70 16.13
C VAL A 9 17.86 50.81 15.79
N GLY A 10 17.78 50.36 14.54
CA GLY A 10 16.84 49.33 14.12
C GLY A 10 17.44 47.94 14.36
N SER A 11 16.97 47.24 15.39
CA SER A 11 17.27 45.80 15.55
C SER A 11 16.45 45.00 14.56
N ALA A 12 17.11 44.47 13.53
CA ALA A 12 16.53 43.46 12.65
C ALA A 12 16.55 42.10 13.39
N ILE A 13 15.38 41.62 13.81
CA ILE A 13 15.20 40.26 14.30
C ILE A 13 15.07 39.37 13.06
N ALA A 14 16.14 38.65 12.72
CA ALA A 14 16.10 37.59 11.72
C ALA A 14 15.52 36.33 12.36
N PHE A 15 14.27 36.00 12.03
CA PHE A 15 13.70 34.67 12.33
C PHE A 15 14.35 33.65 11.39
N LEU A 16 15.31 32.90 11.90
CA LEU A 16 15.81 31.68 11.28
C LEU A 16 14.71 30.61 11.43
N PHE A 17 13.95 30.37 10.37
CA PHE A 17 13.14 29.15 10.25
C PHE A 17 14.11 27.98 10.02
N ALA A 18 14.40 27.23 11.07
CA ALA A 18 15.04 25.92 10.93
C ALA A 18 14.00 24.98 10.32
N SER A 19 14.11 24.73 9.01
CA SER A 19 13.41 23.62 8.37
C SER A 19 14.01 22.33 8.91
N THR A 20 13.32 21.67 9.82
CA THR A 20 13.61 20.27 10.17
C THR A 20 13.34 19.43 8.93
N ALA A 21 14.39 19.03 8.23
CA ALA A 21 14.28 17.94 7.28
C ALA A 21 13.81 16.71 8.07
N ILE A 22 12.62 16.20 7.77
CA ILE A 22 12.21 14.89 8.27
C ILE A 22 13.17 13.90 7.62
N ALA A 23 14.07 13.33 8.43
CA ALA A 23 14.87 12.20 7.99
C ALA A 23 13.90 11.06 7.69
N GLN A 24 13.87 10.61 6.44
CA GLN A 24 13.15 9.41 6.06
C GLN A 24 13.83 8.21 6.75
N GLU A 25 13.03 7.28 7.27
CA GLU A 25 13.56 6.09 7.92
C GLU A 25 14.43 5.28 6.94
N GLU A 26 15.46 4.63 7.47
CA GLU A 26 16.57 4.05 6.68
C GLU A 26 16.09 2.98 5.69
N HIS A 27 15.05 2.22 6.03
CA HIS A 27 14.50 1.13 5.20
C HIS A 27 13.72 1.64 3.98
N VAL A 28 13.18 2.85 4.03
CA VAL A 28 12.21 3.33 3.02
C VAL A 28 12.86 3.50 1.65
N GLY A 29 14.08 4.01 1.58
CA GLY A 29 14.80 4.20 0.32
C GLY A 29 15.02 2.88 -0.43
N PRO A 30 15.70 1.89 0.17
CA PRO A 30 15.91 0.56 -0.42
C PRO A 30 14.61 -0.13 -0.87
N ILE A 31 13.56 -0.11 -0.05
CA ILE A 31 12.26 -0.70 -0.40
C ILE A 31 11.66 0.00 -1.63
N THR A 32 11.71 1.34 -1.65
CA THR A 32 11.19 2.14 -2.76
C THR A 32 11.92 1.83 -4.06
N ASP A 33 13.25 1.74 -4.02
CA ASP A 33 14.07 1.39 -5.18
C ASP A 33 13.75 -0.03 -5.68
N TYR A 34 13.62 -0.99 -4.77
CA TYR A 34 13.26 -2.37 -5.11
C TYR A 34 11.91 -2.47 -5.81
N VAL A 35 10.86 -1.83 -5.27
CA VAL A 35 9.52 -1.93 -5.87
C VAL A 35 9.43 -1.19 -7.20
N ASN A 36 10.14 -0.07 -7.36
CA ASN A 36 10.20 0.63 -8.64
C ASN A 36 10.83 -0.24 -9.74
N ALA A 37 11.89 -0.98 -9.41
CA ALA A 37 12.55 -1.86 -10.36
C ALA A 37 11.77 -3.14 -10.65
N ASN A 38 11.15 -3.74 -9.62
CA ASN A 38 10.65 -5.11 -9.70
C ASN A 38 9.13 -5.24 -9.70
N VAL A 39 8.39 -4.31 -9.09
CA VAL A 39 6.94 -4.43 -8.83
C VAL A 39 6.11 -3.48 -9.68
N VAL A 40 6.55 -2.22 -9.87
CA VAL A 40 5.83 -1.23 -10.69
C VAL A 40 5.48 -1.75 -12.10
N PRO A 41 6.32 -2.55 -12.80
CA PRO A 41 5.94 -3.16 -14.07
C PRO A 41 4.69 -4.05 -14.01
N TRP A 42 4.39 -4.67 -12.86
CA TRP A 42 3.25 -5.57 -12.68
C TRP A 42 1.92 -4.82 -12.67
N LEU A 43 1.91 -3.54 -12.26
CA LEU A 43 0.67 -2.78 -12.05
C LEU A 43 -0.12 -2.54 -13.33
N SER A 44 0.56 -2.65 -14.48
CA SER A 44 -0.04 -2.56 -15.81
C SER A 44 -0.31 -3.93 -16.46
N ASP A 45 0.00 -5.04 -15.77
CA ASP A 45 -0.27 -6.38 -16.27
C ASP A 45 -1.79 -6.57 -16.45
N PRO A 46 -2.26 -7.10 -17.60
CA PRO A 46 -3.68 -7.34 -17.84
C PRO A 46 -4.37 -8.16 -16.74
N VAL A 47 -3.67 -9.08 -16.07
CA VAL A 47 -4.26 -9.87 -14.96
C VAL A 47 -4.58 -8.99 -13.74
N VAL A 48 -3.73 -8.01 -13.45
CA VAL A 48 -3.91 -7.07 -12.33
C VAL A 48 -5.01 -6.08 -12.66
N VAL A 49 -4.87 -5.35 -13.77
CA VAL A 49 -5.81 -4.31 -14.19
C VAL A 49 -7.20 -4.90 -14.42
N GLY A 50 -7.28 -6.02 -15.13
CA GLY A 50 -8.54 -6.69 -15.44
C GLY A 50 -9.30 -7.15 -14.19
N ALA A 51 -8.60 -7.74 -13.22
CA ALA A 51 -9.21 -8.20 -11.98
C ALA A 51 -9.73 -7.03 -11.13
N VAL A 52 -8.94 -5.95 -10.99
CA VAL A 52 -9.35 -4.77 -10.21
C VAL A 52 -10.55 -4.08 -10.86
N LEU A 53 -10.54 -3.89 -12.19
CA LEU A 53 -11.68 -3.30 -12.90
C LEU A 53 -12.95 -4.15 -12.77
N ALA A 54 -12.83 -5.47 -12.93
CA ALA A 54 -13.96 -6.39 -12.78
C ALA A 54 -14.54 -6.36 -11.35
N GLN A 55 -13.68 -6.34 -10.34
CA GLN A 55 -14.11 -6.26 -8.95
C GLN A 55 -14.74 -4.91 -8.61
N ASN A 56 -14.15 -3.80 -9.08
CA ASN A 56 -14.74 -2.46 -8.93
C ASN A 56 -16.14 -2.38 -9.54
N ALA A 57 -16.34 -2.96 -10.73
CA ALA A 57 -17.65 -2.99 -11.37
C ALA A 57 -18.67 -3.82 -10.56
N LYS A 58 -18.25 -4.99 -10.07
CA LYS A 58 -19.08 -5.85 -9.20
C LYS A 58 -19.45 -5.17 -7.88
N ASN A 59 -18.49 -4.46 -7.29
CA ASN A 59 -18.61 -3.89 -5.95
C ASN A 59 -19.15 -2.46 -5.94
N ALA A 60 -19.41 -1.84 -7.10
CA ALA A 60 -19.81 -0.43 -7.22
C ALA A 60 -20.97 -0.02 -6.31
N ALA A 61 -21.96 -0.91 -6.14
CA ALA A 61 -23.15 -0.66 -5.34
C ALA A 61 -23.05 -1.08 -3.86
N LEU A 62 -21.94 -1.69 -3.42
CA LEU A 62 -21.77 -2.11 -2.03
C LEU A 62 -21.79 -0.90 -1.09
N ALA A 63 -22.67 -0.95 -0.09
CA ALA A 63 -22.63 -0.04 1.04
C ALA A 63 -21.60 -0.50 2.06
N GLN A 64 -21.26 0.37 3.02
CA GLN A 64 -20.33 0.01 4.10
C GLN A 64 -20.79 -1.24 4.87
N ALA A 65 -22.09 -1.38 5.11
CA ALA A 65 -22.63 -2.56 5.80
C ALA A 65 -22.38 -3.87 5.03
N ASP A 66 -22.33 -3.83 3.69
CA ASP A 66 -22.03 -5.00 2.87
C ASP A 66 -20.52 -5.32 2.91
N ILE A 67 -19.67 -4.29 2.91
CA ILE A 67 -18.22 -4.40 3.10
C ILE A 67 -17.91 -5.06 4.45
N ASP A 68 -18.50 -4.53 5.53
CA ASP A 68 -18.34 -5.06 6.88
C ASP A 68 -18.85 -6.51 6.99
N ALA A 69 -19.87 -6.88 6.21
CA ALA A 69 -20.40 -8.24 6.17
C ALA A 69 -19.44 -9.20 5.45
N LEU A 70 -18.83 -8.78 4.34
CA LEU A 70 -17.80 -9.55 3.64
C LEU A 70 -16.56 -9.75 4.52
N ASP A 71 -16.15 -8.70 5.24
CA ASP A 71 -15.03 -8.78 6.17
C ASP A 71 -15.28 -9.79 7.30
N LYS A 72 -16.45 -9.69 7.94
CA LYS A 72 -16.87 -10.67 8.96
C LYS A 72 -16.94 -12.08 8.42
N GLN A 73 -17.43 -12.26 7.19
CA GLN A 73 -17.47 -13.57 6.54
C GLN A 73 -16.05 -14.12 6.38
N TRP A 74 -15.12 -13.35 5.82
CA TRP A 74 -13.73 -13.77 5.67
C TRP A 74 -13.10 -14.23 6.97
N ARG A 75 -13.24 -13.42 8.02
CA ARG A 75 -12.68 -13.72 9.35
C ARG A 75 -13.29 -14.98 9.95
N ALA A 76 -14.59 -15.20 9.75
CA ALA A 76 -15.25 -16.44 10.17
C ALA A 76 -14.78 -17.65 9.35
N GLU A 77 -14.39 -17.46 8.09
CA GLU A 77 -13.89 -18.52 7.22
C GLU A 77 -12.47 -18.98 7.57
N ILE A 78 -11.62 -18.18 8.21
CA ILE A 78 -10.21 -18.52 8.53
C ILE A 78 -10.07 -19.87 9.26
N ASP A 79 -10.95 -20.15 10.23
CA ASP A 79 -10.93 -21.41 11.00
C ASP A 79 -12.06 -22.38 10.60
N ALA A 80 -12.92 -22.00 9.65
CA ALA A 80 -14.05 -22.84 9.24
C ALA A 80 -13.63 -23.98 8.31
N ALA A 81 -14.42 -25.06 8.27
CA ALA A 81 -14.21 -26.16 7.33
C ALA A 81 -14.57 -25.78 5.87
N SER A 82 -15.50 -24.84 5.69
CA SER A 82 -15.93 -24.33 4.39
C SER A 82 -15.53 -22.86 4.30
N LYS A 83 -14.79 -22.48 3.25
CA LYS A 83 -14.20 -21.14 3.11
C LYS A 83 -14.51 -20.50 1.74
N PRO A 84 -15.79 -20.39 1.33
CA PRO A 84 -16.12 -20.04 -0.05
C PRO A 84 -15.59 -18.68 -0.52
N LEU A 85 -15.50 -17.67 0.35
CA LEU A 85 -14.93 -16.36 -0.01
C LEU A 85 -13.41 -16.44 -0.11
N ILE A 86 -12.74 -17.09 0.85
CA ILE A 86 -11.29 -17.32 0.81
C ILE A 86 -10.93 -18.15 -0.42
N ASP A 87 -11.59 -19.29 -0.64
CA ASP A 87 -11.34 -20.20 -1.75
C ASP A 87 -11.54 -19.51 -3.10
N ALA A 88 -12.59 -18.68 -3.24
CA ALA A 88 -12.83 -17.91 -4.46
C ALA A 88 -11.75 -16.84 -4.70
N THR A 89 -11.30 -16.18 -3.63
CA THR A 89 -10.25 -15.14 -3.70
C THR A 89 -8.91 -15.77 -4.03
N MET A 90 -8.47 -16.76 -3.25
CA MET A 90 -7.19 -17.44 -3.42
C MET A 90 -7.11 -18.27 -4.71
N GLY A 91 -8.25 -18.76 -5.21
CA GLY A 91 -8.33 -19.57 -6.43
C GLY A 91 -8.33 -18.79 -7.74
N ASN A 92 -8.42 -17.46 -7.70
CA ASN A 92 -8.49 -16.64 -8.91
C ASN A 92 -7.10 -16.44 -9.57
N ASP A 93 -7.10 -15.92 -10.79
CA ASP A 93 -5.87 -15.80 -11.58
C ASP A 93 -4.92 -14.71 -11.06
N LEU A 94 -5.45 -13.67 -10.41
CA LEU A 94 -4.63 -12.65 -9.77
C LEU A 94 -3.88 -13.22 -8.56
N SER A 95 -4.55 -14.00 -7.71
CA SER A 95 -3.91 -14.67 -6.55
C SER A 95 -2.81 -15.63 -7.00
N LYS A 96 -3.04 -16.40 -8.08
CA LYS A 96 -1.99 -17.25 -8.68
C LYS A 96 -0.81 -16.43 -9.18
N PHE A 97 -1.07 -15.31 -9.86
CA PHE A 97 -0.02 -14.41 -10.32
C PHE A 97 0.81 -13.87 -9.14
N LEU A 98 0.15 -13.40 -8.07
CA LEU A 98 0.83 -12.86 -6.89
C LEU A 98 1.63 -13.93 -6.14
N ALA A 99 1.10 -15.14 -6.00
CA ALA A 99 1.83 -16.27 -5.43
C ALA A 99 3.11 -16.59 -6.22
N GLN A 100 3.03 -16.61 -7.56
CA GLN A 100 4.21 -16.80 -8.42
C GLN A 100 5.24 -15.68 -8.27
N LYS A 101 4.80 -14.42 -8.14
CA LYS A 101 5.69 -13.28 -7.91
C LYS A 101 6.38 -13.36 -6.55
N ARG A 102 5.64 -13.72 -5.49
CA ARG A 102 6.17 -13.96 -4.16
C ARG A 102 7.22 -15.07 -4.19
N GLU A 103 6.90 -16.23 -4.78
CA GLU A 103 7.84 -17.36 -4.90
C GLU A 103 9.11 -16.99 -5.68
N ALA A 104 8.97 -16.24 -6.78
CA ALA A 104 10.10 -15.80 -7.60
C ALA A 104 11.02 -14.79 -6.89
N SER A 105 10.56 -14.15 -5.81
CA SER A 105 11.36 -13.23 -5.00
C SER A 105 12.36 -13.92 -4.08
N ALA A 106 12.35 -15.26 -4.03
CA ALA A 106 13.23 -16.07 -3.18
C ALA A 106 13.17 -15.69 -1.68
N GLY A 107 12.00 -15.27 -1.20
CA GLY A 107 11.74 -14.95 0.20
C GLY A 107 11.76 -13.45 0.53
N LEU A 108 12.18 -12.60 -0.40
CA LEU A 108 12.21 -11.15 -0.17
C LEU A 108 10.82 -10.53 -0.06
N ILE A 109 9.88 -11.00 -0.88
CA ILE A 109 8.45 -10.67 -0.74
C ILE A 109 7.83 -11.77 0.12
N THR A 110 7.35 -11.40 1.31
CA THR A 110 6.75 -12.33 2.28
C THR A 110 5.26 -12.53 2.00
N GLU A 111 4.58 -11.49 1.51
CA GLU A 111 3.18 -11.49 1.11
C GLU A 111 2.95 -10.44 0.01
N ALA A 112 1.90 -10.63 -0.80
CA ALA A 112 1.42 -9.65 -1.76
C ALA A 112 -0.09 -9.76 -1.92
N PHE A 113 -0.80 -8.64 -1.85
CA PHE A 113 -2.24 -8.58 -2.11
C PHE A 113 -2.63 -7.30 -2.82
N VAL A 114 -3.71 -7.38 -3.58
CA VAL A 114 -4.28 -6.25 -4.34
C VAL A 114 -5.64 -5.92 -3.77
N MET A 115 -5.90 -4.63 -3.56
CA MET A 115 -7.14 -4.07 -3.03
C MET A 115 -7.88 -3.28 -4.13
N ASP A 116 -9.21 -3.32 -4.11
CA ASP A 116 -10.07 -2.57 -5.01
C ASP A 116 -10.29 -1.10 -4.53
N ALA A 117 -11.12 -0.34 -5.26
CA ALA A 117 -11.45 1.05 -4.94
C ALA A 117 -12.30 1.24 -3.68
N LYS A 118 -12.69 0.16 -3.00
CA LYS A 118 -13.32 0.15 -1.68
C LYS A 118 -12.40 -0.44 -0.60
N GLY A 119 -11.20 -0.86 -0.95
CA GLY A 119 -10.24 -1.50 -0.06
C GLY A 119 -10.49 -3.00 0.15
N LEU A 120 -11.36 -3.64 -0.62
CA LEU A 120 -11.57 -5.10 -0.52
C LEU A 120 -10.48 -5.83 -1.29
N ASN A 121 -9.94 -6.91 -0.73
CA ASN A 121 -8.94 -7.73 -1.41
C ASN A 121 -9.50 -8.37 -2.69
N VAL A 122 -8.81 -8.17 -3.80
CA VAL A 122 -9.11 -8.70 -5.15
C VAL A 122 -8.39 -10.02 -5.39
N GLY A 123 -7.15 -10.12 -4.92
CA GLY A 123 -6.33 -11.32 -4.99
C GLY A 123 -5.15 -11.20 -4.04
N GLN A 124 -4.66 -12.33 -3.56
CA GLN A 124 -3.65 -12.41 -2.51
C GLN A 124 -2.71 -13.59 -2.76
N SER A 125 -1.45 -13.47 -2.35
CA SER A 125 -0.49 -14.57 -2.33
C SER A 125 -0.73 -15.49 -1.13
N ASP A 126 -1.13 -14.91 0.00
CA ASP A 126 -1.36 -15.54 1.30
C ASP A 126 -2.67 -15.00 1.88
N VAL A 127 -3.30 -15.74 2.77
CA VAL A 127 -4.57 -15.33 3.40
C VAL A 127 -4.29 -14.23 4.42
N THR A 128 -4.82 -13.02 4.19
CA THR A 128 -4.80 -11.92 5.18
C THR A 128 -5.73 -12.20 6.37
N SER A 129 -5.51 -11.50 7.49
CA SER A 129 -6.36 -11.60 8.69
C SER A 129 -7.80 -11.14 8.47
N ASP A 130 -8.02 -10.28 7.50
CA ASP A 130 -9.27 -9.60 7.18
C ASP A 130 -9.34 -9.28 5.69
N TYR A 131 -10.55 -9.09 5.17
CA TYR A 131 -10.77 -8.93 3.73
C TYR A 131 -10.82 -7.47 3.30
N TRP A 132 -11.21 -6.60 4.21
CA TRP A 132 -11.29 -5.16 3.98
C TRP A 132 -10.09 -4.45 4.60
N GLN A 133 -9.43 -3.63 3.80
CA GLN A 133 -8.20 -2.90 4.13
C GLN A 133 -8.39 -1.39 3.93
N GLY A 134 -9.62 -0.94 3.62
CA GLY A 134 -9.90 0.44 3.20
C GLY A 134 -9.79 1.47 4.34
N ASP A 135 -9.85 1.02 5.59
CA ASP A 135 -9.58 1.82 6.78
C ASP A 135 -8.09 1.88 7.14
N GLU A 136 -7.25 1.06 6.50
CA GLU A 136 -5.83 1.00 6.80
C GLU A 136 -4.97 2.02 6.04
N ALA A 137 -3.82 2.36 6.62
CA ALA A 137 -2.87 3.32 6.05
C ALA A 137 -2.36 2.89 4.67
N LYS A 138 -2.11 1.58 4.48
CA LYS A 138 -1.70 0.97 3.20
C LYS A 138 -2.61 1.38 2.06
N TRP A 139 -3.92 1.38 2.25
CA TRP A 139 -4.88 1.77 1.21
C TRP A 139 -5.06 3.28 1.14
N GLN A 140 -5.22 3.96 2.28
CA GLN A 140 -5.48 5.40 2.32
C GLN A 140 -4.31 6.24 1.77
N LYS A 141 -3.06 5.87 2.10
CA LYS A 141 -1.85 6.60 1.69
C LYS A 141 -1.28 6.14 0.34
N SER A 142 -1.81 5.07 -0.25
CA SER A 142 -1.50 4.68 -1.63
C SER A 142 -2.66 5.07 -2.56
N PHE A 143 -3.73 4.29 -2.62
CA PHE A 143 -4.91 4.55 -3.45
C PHE A 143 -5.45 5.97 -3.23
N GLY A 144 -5.63 6.39 -1.97
CA GLY A 144 -6.17 7.71 -1.63
C GLY A 144 -5.23 8.88 -1.94
N ALA A 145 -3.93 8.62 -2.15
CA ALA A 145 -2.93 9.64 -2.46
C ALA A 145 -2.77 9.91 -3.97
N GLY A 146 -3.36 9.09 -4.83
CA GLY A 146 -3.43 9.34 -6.28
C GLY A 146 -2.41 8.54 -7.12
N PRO A 147 -2.35 8.81 -8.44
CA PRO A 147 -1.54 8.04 -9.38
C PRO A 147 -0.04 8.06 -9.02
N GLY A 148 0.58 6.88 -9.03
CA GLY A 148 2.01 6.72 -8.75
C GLY A 148 2.40 6.87 -7.27
N ALA A 149 1.42 6.97 -6.36
CA ALA A 149 1.71 7.00 -4.93
C ALA A 149 2.33 5.67 -4.48
N ILE A 150 3.44 5.77 -3.74
CA ILE A 150 4.10 4.68 -3.04
C ILE A 150 4.14 5.08 -1.56
N PHE A 151 3.65 4.19 -0.71
CA PHE A 151 3.67 4.33 0.74
C PHE A 151 4.43 3.16 1.33
N VAL A 152 5.52 3.42 2.06
CA VAL A 152 6.26 2.42 2.83
C VAL A 152 5.92 2.66 4.30
N ASP A 153 5.45 1.62 4.97
CA ASP A 153 5.06 1.66 6.37
C ASP A 153 6.28 1.48 7.30
N GLU A 154 6.05 1.64 8.60
CA GLU A 154 7.05 1.37 9.63
C GLU A 154 7.53 -0.09 9.58
N VAL A 155 8.72 -0.35 10.13
CA VAL A 155 9.23 -1.71 10.28
C VAL A 155 8.54 -2.37 11.47
N GLU A 156 7.94 -3.53 11.25
CA GLU A 156 7.39 -4.40 12.27
C GLU A 156 8.21 -5.69 12.37
N LYS A 157 8.18 -6.30 13.56
CA LYS A 157 8.80 -7.60 13.77
C LYS A 157 7.75 -8.69 13.61
N ASP A 158 7.97 -9.60 12.67
CA ASP A 158 7.16 -10.81 12.57
C ASP A 158 7.43 -11.70 13.79
N GLU A 159 6.41 -11.96 14.61
CA GLU A 159 6.56 -12.74 15.84
C GLU A 159 6.90 -14.21 15.59
N SER A 160 6.55 -14.76 14.41
CA SER A 160 6.72 -16.16 14.06
C SER A 160 8.12 -16.48 13.52
N THR A 161 8.69 -15.58 12.71
CA THR A 161 10.02 -15.74 12.09
C THR A 161 11.10 -14.95 12.82
N GLN A 162 10.71 -14.00 13.67
CA GLN A 162 11.57 -13.00 14.29
C GLN A 162 12.27 -12.08 13.28
N SER A 163 11.85 -12.09 12.01
CA SER A 163 12.38 -11.20 10.96
C SER A 163 11.76 -9.81 11.03
N LEU A 164 12.48 -8.82 10.51
CA LEU A 164 11.98 -7.46 10.35
C LEU A 164 11.29 -7.35 8.99
N GLN A 165 10.03 -6.94 9.00
CA GLN A 165 9.23 -6.73 7.79
C GLN A 165 8.75 -5.29 7.75
N SER A 166 8.70 -4.71 6.55
CA SER A 166 7.94 -3.49 6.30
C SER A 166 6.97 -3.73 5.14
N GLN A 167 5.79 -3.13 5.20
CA GLN A 167 4.85 -3.17 4.10
C GLN A 167 5.02 -1.97 3.17
N VAL A 168 4.93 -2.22 1.87
CA VAL A 168 4.93 -1.19 0.83
C VAL A 168 3.67 -1.29 0.00
N SER A 169 2.99 -0.17 -0.19
CA SER A 169 1.72 -0.06 -0.89
C SER A 169 1.82 0.89 -2.06
N ILE A 170 1.34 0.49 -3.24
CA ILE A 170 1.48 1.24 -4.48
C ILE A 170 0.12 1.40 -5.15
N ALA A 171 -0.22 2.63 -5.52
CA ALA A 171 -1.44 2.92 -6.27
C ALA A 171 -1.41 2.25 -7.65
N ILE A 172 -2.50 1.56 -8.00
CA ILE A 172 -2.71 0.96 -9.31
C ILE A 172 -3.58 1.91 -10.12
N SER A 173 -3.04 2.42 -11.23
CA SER A 173 -3.79 3.23 -12.19
C SER A 173 -4.20 2.41 -13.41
N ASP A 174 -5.43 2.64 -13.90
CA ASP A 174 -5.85 2.16 -15.21
C ASP A 174 -4.99 2.81 -16.30
N PRO A 175 -4.24 2.04 -17.12
CA PRO A 175 -3.36 2.59 -18.14
C PRO A 175 -4.10 3.36 -19.24
N ALA A 176 -5.40 3.12 -19.44
CA ALA A 176 -6.19 3.82 -20.45
C ALA A 176 -6.65 5.21 -20.00
N THR A 177 -6.93 5.39 -18.70
CA THR A 177 -7.54 6.61 -18.15
C THR A 177 -6.65 7.37 -17.18
N ASN A 178 -5.56 6.75 -16.71
CA ASN A 178 -4.71 7.17 -15.61
C ASN A 178 -5.47 7.34 -14.27
N GLN A 179 -6.71 6.86 -14.18
CA GLN A 179 -7.48 6.87 -12.94
C GLN A 179 -6.95 5.80 -12.00
N VAL A 180 -6.79 6.12 -10.71
CA VAL A 180 -6.46 5.10 -9.71
C VAL A 180 -7.66 4.19 -9.50
N ILE A 181 -7.44 2.88 -9.62
CA ILE A 181 -8.47 1.85 -9.56
C ILE A 181 -8.30 0.92 -8.34
N GLY A 182 -7.14 0.92 -7.70
CA GLY A 182 -6.86 0.09 -6.54
C GLY A 182 -5.46 0.34 -6.02
N ALA A 183 -4.96 -0.57 -5.18
CA ALA A 183 -3.58 -0.55 -4.72
C ALA A 183 -3.06 -1.99 -4.53
N ILE A 184 -1.77 -2.19 -4.70
CA ILE A 184 -1.07 -3.42 -4.28
C ILE A 184 -0.36 -3.14 -2.98
N THR A 185 -0.32 -4.11 -2.08
CA THR A 185 0.52 -4.12 -0.87
C THR A 185 1.44 -5.33 -0.92
N LEU A 186 2.69 -5.15 -0.50
CA LEU A 186 3.68 -6.21 -0.37
C LEU A 186 4.32 -6.13 1.01
N GLY A 187 4.48 -7.27 1.68
CA GLY A 187 5.40 -7.41 2.79
C GLY A 187 6.80 -7.66 2.26
N ILE A 188 7.78 -6.90 2.75
CA ILE A 188 9.19 -7.01 2.36
C ILE A 188 10.03 -7.36 3.58
N ASP A 189 10.80 -8.44 3.47
CA ASP A 189 11.85 -8.77 4.44
C ASP A 189 12.96 -7.72 4.36
N VAL A 190 13.08 -6.90 5.40
CA VAL A 190 14.03 -5.77 5.44
C VAL A 190 15.46 -6.26 5.51
N ASP A 191 15.71 -7.42 6.12
CA ASP A 191 17.05 -7.99 6.23
C ASP A 191 17.54 -8.60 4.90
N GLY A 192 16.60 -8.88 3.98
CA GLY A 192 16.89 -9.47 2.67
C GLY A 192 17.18 -8.47 1.54
N LEU A 193 17.11 -7.16 1.82
CA LEU A 193 17.22 -6.05 0.85
C LEU A 193 18.67 -5.63 0.55
#